data_AF-A0A554VBV5-F1
#
_entry.id   AF-A0A554VBV5-F1
#
_cell.length_a   1.000
_cell.length_b   1.000
_cell.length_c   1.000
_cell.angle_alpha   90.00
_cell.angle_beta   90.00
_cell.angle_gamma   90.00
#
_symmetry.space_group_name_H-M   'P 1'
#
loop_
_entity.id
_entity.type
_entity.pdbx_description
1 polymer ?
#
loop_
_entity_poly.entity_id
_entity_poly.type
_entity_poly.pdbx_seq_one_letter_code
_entity_poly.pdbx_strand_id
1 'polypeptide(L)'
;MILGIGSRIKHPEFGLGVVTNVTSKMYWVTFIENGLETIGVDDEYEVIEGVEDEVDTVSFSEVEKALRDILKRYSDVSEIIPIADKWKGGNLILQPGDQNLSSKELPIDKFFHKIVMVRDRIRVMEQKINSSKLDDQDKIDLQQYITRIYGSLTTFNVLFKNKSQQFVGDSSKNK
;
A
#
# COMPACT_ATOMS: atom_id res chain seq x y z
N MET A 1 2.88 -21.51 31.53
CA MET A 1 3.80 -20.35 31.45
C MET A 1 4.79 -20.69 30.34
N ILE A 2 4.97 -19.82 29.35
CA ILE A 2 5.85 -20.09 28.20
C ILE A 2 7.22 -19.48 28.51
N LEU A 3 8.29 -20.25 28.31
CA LEU A 3 9.66 -19.81 28.49
C LEU A 3 10.07 -18.86 27.36
N GLY A 4 10.71 -17.75 27.71
CA GLY A 4 11.30 -16.81 26.76
C GLY A 4 12.58 -17.34 26.12
N ILE A 5 12.98 -16.74 24.99
CA ILE A 5 14.26 -17.03 24.33
C ILE A 5 15.41 -16.70 25.29
N GLY A 6 16.40 -17.59 25.35
CA GLY A 6 17.50 -17.53 26.31
C GLY A 6 17.31 -18.42 27.54
N SER A 7 16.10 -18.97 27.76
CA SER A 7 15.84 -19.93 28.83
C SER A 7 16.70 -21.18 28.69
N ARG A 8 17.17 -21.74 29.81
CA ARG A 8 17.96 -22.96 29.88
C ARG A 8 17.12 -24.09 30.45
N ILE A 9 17.09 -25.21 29.73
CA ILE A 9 16.33 -26.39 30.11
C ILE A 9 17.19 -27.65 30.04
N LYS A 10 16.74 -28.71 30.70
CA LYS A 10 17.28 -30.06 30.59
C LYS A 10 16.18 -31.02 30.14
N HIS A 11 16.34 -31.55 28.93
CA HIS A 11 15.44 -32.54 28.37
C HIS A 11 15.93 -33.95 28.71
N PRO A 12 15.05 -34.92 29.06
CA PRO A 12 15.46 -36.28 29.39
C PRO A 12 16.16 -36.99 28.22
N GLU A 13 15.77 -36.70 26.98
CA GLU A 13 16.35 -37.35 25.79
C GLU A 13 17.56 -36.60 25.20
N PHE A 14 17.57 -35.26 25.27
CA PHE A 14 18.55 -34.42 24.55
C PHE A 14 19.54 -33.69 25.47
N GLY A 15 19.38 -33.82 26.78
CA GLY A 15 20.27 -33.21 27.77
C GLY A 15 20.07 -31.70 27.92
N LEU A 16 21.15 -30.98 28.18
CA LEU A 16 21.14 -29.54 28.45
C LEU A 16 21.01 -28.74 27.17
N GLY A 17 20.09 -27.77 27.14
CA GLY A 17 19.86 -26.94 25.97
C GLY A 17 19.38 -25.53 26.31
N VAL A 18 19.51 -24.64 25.32
CA VAL A 18 19.08 -23.23 25.40
C VAL A 18 17.96 -23.00 24.39
N VAL A 19 16.85 -22.42 24.86
CA VAL A 19 15.72 -22.02 24.01
C VAL A 19 16.16 -20.85 23.14
N THR A 20 16.14 -21.06 21.82
CA THR A 20 16.55 -20.07 20.81
C THR A 20 15.38 -19.44 20.06
N ASN A 21 14.22 -20.12 20.04
CA ASN A 21 12.98 -19.61 19.47
C ASN A 21 11.77 -20.27 20.15
N VAL A 22 10.63 -19.59 20.14
CA VAL A 22 9.41 -20.04 20.80
C VAL A 22 8.18 -19.68 19.98
N THR A 23 7.21 -20.59 19.98
CA THR A 23 5.83 -20.32 19.54
C THR A 23 4.86 -20.75 20.65
N SER A 24 3.55 -20.57 20.45
CA SER A 24 2.55 -21.02 21.41
C SER A 24 2.47 -22.53 21.61
N LYS A 25 3.19 -23.34 20.80
CA LYS A 25 3.13 -24.80 20.83
C LYS A 25 4.49 -25.51 20.83
N MET A 26 5.53 -24.89 20.28
CA MET A 26 6.85 -25.51 20.11
C MET A 26 7.98 -24.61 20.63
N TYR A 27 9.03 -25.24 21.13
CA TYR A 27 10.33 -24.63 21.38
C TYR A 27 11.37 -25.13 20.37
N TRP A 28 12.25 -24.22 19.94
CA TRP A 28 13.49 -24.56 19.25
C TRP A 28 14.64 -24.44 20.23
N VAL A 29 15.26 -25.58 20.56
CA VAL A 29 16.25 -25.69 21.62
C VAL A 29 17.56 -26.15 21.00
N THR A 30 18.63 -25.40 21.22
CA THR A 30 19.97 -25.85 20.85
C THR A 30 20.55 -26.62 22.04
N PHE A 31 20.62 -27.94 21.90
CA PHE A 31 21.22 -28.85 22.86
C PHE A 31 22.73 -28.96 22.66
N ILE A 32 23.46 -29.14 23.75
CA ILE A 32 24.93 -29.17 23.73
C ILE A 32 25.46 -30.31 22.85
N GLU A 33 24.84 -31.49 22.91
CA GLU A 33 25.33 -32.69 22.21
C GLU A 33 24.65 -32.90 20.84
N ASN A 34 23.37 -32.56 20.73
CA ASN A 34 22.55 -32.91 19.56
C ASN A 34 22.34 -31.74 18.58
N GLY A 35 22.69 -30.51 18.97
CA GLY A 35 22.42 -29.32 18.16
C GLY A 35 20.97 -28.86 18.25
N LEU A 36 20.43 -28.28 17.18
CA LEU A 36 19.09 -27.69 17.17
C LEU A 36 18.01 -28.76 17.04
N GLU A 37 17.16 -28.89 18.07
CA GLU A 37 16.00 -29.76 18.08
C GLU A 37 14.72 -28.96 18.33
N THR A 38 13.58 -29.53 17.90
CA THR A 38 12.27 -28.92 18.11
C THR A 38 11.46 -29.80 19.06
N ILE A 39 11.07 -29.25 20.20
CA ILE A 39 10.30 -29.95 21.24
C ILE A 39 8.95 -29.28 21.48
N GLY A 40 7.99 -30.00 22.05
CA GLY A 40 6.71 -29.44 22.47
C GLY A 40 6.87 -28.49 23.65
N VAL A 41 6.00 -27.48 23.76
CA VAL A 41 5.93 -26.65 24.97
C VAL A 41 5.43 -27.46 26.18
N ASP A 42 4.64 -28.50 25.92
CA ASP A 42 4.07 -29.49 26.84
C ASP A 42 4.96 -30.73 27.05
N ASP A 43 6.15 -30.75 26.45
CA ASP A 43 7.10 -31.85 26.60
C ASP A 43 7.67 -31.93 28.02
N GLU A 44 8.23 -33.08 28.40
CA GLU A 44 8.84 -33.25 29.72
C GLU A 44 10.26 -32.65 29.74
N TYR A 45 10.48 -31.61 30.54
CA TYR A 45 11.81 -31.02 30.76
C TYR A 45 11.92 -30.35 32.13
N GLU A 46 13.14 -30.23 32.63
CA GLU A 46 13.48 -29.48 33.82
C GLU A 46 13.94 -28.06 33.44
N VAL A 47 13.36 -27.04 34.05
CA VAL A 47 13.77 -25.64 33.83
C VAL A 47 14.92 -25.31 34.78
N ILE A 48 16.09 -24.99 34.21
CA ILE A 48 17.28 -24.60 34.97
C ILE A 48 17.27 -23.09 35.21
N GLU A 49 16.95 -22.33 34.16
CA GLU A 49 16.89 -20.87 34.19
C GLU A 49 15.77 -20.43 33.25
N GLY A 50 14.68 -19.89 33.81
CA GLY A 50 13.57 -19.36 33.05
C GLY A 50 13.75 -17.87 32.83
N VAL A 51 13.82 -17.45 31.57
CA VAL A 51 13.65 -16.05 31.20
C VAL A 51 12.16 -15.85 30.95
N GLU A 52 11.50 -15.06 31.79
CA GLU A 52 10.05 -14.78 31.67
C GLU A 52 9.75 -13.53 30.84
N ASP A 53 10.79 -12.85 30.34
CA ASP A 53 10.61 -11.61 29.59
C ASP A 53 10.15 -11.88 28.16
N GLU A 54 9.11 -11.12 27.77
CA GLU A 54 8.54 -11.05 26.43
C GLU A 54 9.65 -10.75 25.42
N VAL A 55 10.17 -11.80 24.79
CA VAL A 55 11.11 -11.61 23.69
C VAL A 55 10.30 -11.08 22.53
N ASP A 56 10.57 -9.81 22.18
CA ASP A 56 10.02 -9.02 21.07
C ASP A 56 9.70 -9.90 19.84
N THR A 57 8.54 -10.56 19.89
CA THR A 57 7.78 -10.85 18.70
C THR A 57 7.39 -9.47 18.23
N VAL A 58 8.05 -8.94 17.19
CA VAL A 58 7.66 -7.69 16.53
C VAL A 58 6.15 -7.65 16.55
N SER A 59 5.58 -6.76 17.37
CA SER A 59 4.18 -6.94 17.76
C SER A 59 3.39 -6.95 16.47
N PHE A 60 2.40 -7.83 16.33
CA PHE A 60 1.56 -7.82 15.13
C PHE A 60 1.00 -6.41 14.89
N SER A 61 0.85 -5.62 15.96
CA SER A 61 0.52 -4.19 15.94
C SER A 61 1.61 -3.28 15.33
N GLU A 62 2.90 -3.56 15.52
CA GLU A 62 4.02 -2.85 14.91
C GLU A 62 4.17 -3.21 13.44
N VAL A 63 4.00 -4.48 13.09
CA VAL A 63 3.96 -4.94 11.70
C VAL A 63 2.74 -4.34 11.00
N GLU A 64 1.57 -4.34 11.64
CA GLU A 64 0.36 -3.71 11.12
C GLU A 64 0.57 -2.20 10.96
N LYS A 65 1.17 -1.53 11.93
CA LYS A 65 1.47 -0.10 11.85
C LYS A 65 2.44 0.21 10.72
N ALA A 66 3.52 -0.56 10.57
CA ALA A 66 4.47 -0.42 9.48
C ALA A 66 3.82 -0.66 8.11
N LEU A 67 3.01 -1.72 7.99
CA LEU A 67 2.25 -2.03 6.78
C LEU A 67 1.25 -0.92 6.46
N ARG A 68 0.54 -0.41 7.46
CA ARG A 68 -0.44 0.67 7.32
C ARG A 68 0.21 2.00 6.97
N ASP A 69 1.41 2.27 7.48
CA ASP A 69 2.21 3.44 7.14
C ASP A 69 2.78 3.33 5.73
N ILE A 70 3.22 2.15 5.30
CA ILE A 70 3.57 1.87 3.89
C ILE A 70 2.32 2.08 3.01
N LEU A 71 1.19 1.45 3.32
CA LEU A 71 -0.04 1.59 2.54
C LEU A 71 -0.54 3.04 2.49
N LYS A 72 -0.41 3.83 3.55
CA LYS A 72 -0.73 5.27 3.55
C LYS A 72 0.26 6.09 2.73
N ARG A 73 1.56 5.79 2.82
CA ARG A 73 2.58 6.47 2.00
C ARG A 73 2.38 6.16 0.52
N TYR A 74 2.02 4.92 0.20
CA TYR A 74 1.79 4.45 -1.16
C TYR A 74 0.36 4.66 -1.67
N SER A 75 -0.61 4.97 -0.79
CA SER A 75 -1.96 5.35 -1.24
C SER A 75 -1.97 6.69 -1.98
N ASP A 76 -0.96 7.53 -1.74
CA ASP A 76 -0.71 8.76 -2.51
C ASP A 76 0.30 8.54 -3.66
N VAL A 77 0.93 7.36 -3.75
CA VAL A 77 1.79 6.99 -4.89
C VAL A 77 0.86 6.48 -5.99
N SER A 78 0.31 7.43 -6.75
CA SER A 78 -0.32 7.15 -8.03
C SER A 78 0.60 6.27 -8.88
N GLU A 79 0.01 5.29 -9.57
CA GLU A 79 0.69 4.54 -10.64
C GLU A 79 1.48 5.52 -11.53
N ILE A 80 2.73 5.19 -11.87
CA ILE A 80 3.51 6.03 -12.77
C ILE A 80 2.93 5.87 -14.18
N ILE A 81 2.15 6.86 -14.60
CA ILE A 81 1.53 6.84 -15.92
C ILE A 81 2.48 7.47 -16.93
N PRO A 82 2.83 6.76 -18.02
CA PRO A 82 3.65 7.34 -19.06
C PRO A 82 2.89 8.39 -19.87
N ILE A 83 3.51 9.56 -20.02
CA ILE A 83 3.08 10.57 -20.98
C ILE A 83 3.32 10.09 -22.42
N ALA A 84 2.48 10.48 -23.36
CA ALA A 84 2.63 10.15 -24.77
C ALA A 84 3.97 10.66 -25.32
N ASP A 85 4.63 9.85 -26.15
CA ASP A 85 6.03 10.06 -26.52
C ASP A 85 6.29 11.44 -27.17
N LYS A 86 5.30 11.99 -27.89
CA LYS A 86 5.37 13.31 -28.55
C LYS A 86 5.46 14.51 -27.59
N TRP A 87 5.15 14.33 -26.31
CA TRP A 87 5.16 15.41 -25.31
C TRP A 87 6.32 15.30 -24.33
N LYS A 88 7.11 14.22 -24.36
CA LYS A 88 8.19 14.00 -23.39
C LYS A 88 9.20 15.15 -23.38
N GLY A 89 9.53 15.66 -22.19
CA GLY A 89 10.49 16.75 -22.02
C GLY A 89 10.01 18.12 -22.52
N GLY A 90 8.73 18.24 -22.91
CA GLY A 90 8.14 19.50 -23.37
C GLY A 90 7.73 20.44 -22.23
N ASN A 91 7.27 21.63 -22.62
CA ASN A 91 6.69 22.63 -21.72
C ASN A 91 5.25 22.96 -22.13
N LEU A 92 4.40 23.21 -21.13
CA LEU A 92 3.13 23.92 -21.28
C LEU A 92 3.40 25.42 -21.19
N ILE A 93 3.02 26.16 -22.23
CA ILE A 93 3.16 27.62 -22.28
C ILE A 93 1.78 28.25 -22.09
N LEU A 94 1.60 28.98 -20.99
CA LEU A 94 0.43 29.81 -20.77
C LEU A 94 0.69 31.19 -21.38
N GLN A 95 0.11 31.41 -22.55
CA GLN A 95 0.23 32.66 -23.28
C GLN A 95 -0.92 33.60 -22.86
N PRO A 96 -0.61 34.77 -22.27
CA PRO A 96 -1.62 35.80 -22.04
C PRO A 96 -2.12 36.37 -23.36
N GLY A 97 -3.41 36.73 -23.42
CA GLY A 97 -3.98 37.45 -24.58
C GLY A 97 -3.48 38.88 -24.69
N ASP A 98 -3.02 39.47 -23.59
CA ASP A 98 -2.30 40.74 -23.58
C ASP A 98 -0.84 40.51 -23.97
N GLN A 99 -0.42 41.14 -25.07
CA GLN A 99 0.92 41.01 -25.62
C GLN A 99 2.00 41.69 -24.77
N ASN A 100 1.61 42.54 -23.81
CA ASN A 100 2.54 43.19 -22.88
C ASN A 100 2.93 42.30 -21.70
N LEU A 101 2.24 41.17 -21.50
CA LEU A 101 2.51 40.24 -20.40
C LEU A 101 3.37 39.08 -20.85
N SER A 102 4.30 38.66 -19.99
CA SER A 102 5.15 37.50 -20.25
C SER A 102 4.37 36.20 -20.13
N SER A 103 4.66 35.26 -21.01
CA SER A 103 4.15 33.89 -20.95
C SER A 103 4.70 33.16 -19.73
N LYS A 104 3.89 32.26 -19.16
CA LYS A 104 4.32 31.40 -18.05
C LYS A 104 4.55 29.99 -18.57
N GLU A 105 5.75 29.46 -18.33
CA GLU A 105 6.10 28.09 -18.69
C GLU A 105 6.00 27.15 -17.50
N LEU A 106 5.61 25.91 -17.78
CA LEU A 106 5.55 24.82 -16.82
C LEU A 106 6.00 23.52 -17.51
N PRO A 107 6.87 22.70 -16.91
CA PRO A 107 7.20 21.38 -17.45
C PRO A 107 5.94 20.53 -17.64
N ILE A 108 5.77 19.95 -18.83
CA ILE A 108 4.55 19.21 -19.17
C ILE A 108 4.37 17.97 -18.29
N ASP A 109 5.46 17.34 -17.85
CA ASP A 109 5.42 16.21 -16.92
C ASP A 109 4.79 16.59 -15.57
N LYS A 110 5.10 17.79 -15.06
CA LYS A 110 4.50 18.30 -13.81
C LYS A 110 3.01 18.59 -13.98
N PHE A 111 2.62 19.13 -15.14
CA PHE A 111 1.21 19.33 -15.46
C PHE A 111 0.48 18.00 -15.58
N PHE A 112 1.02 17.06 -16.35
CA PHE A 112 0.44 15.74 -16.58
C PHE A 112 0.28 14.96 -15.27
N HIS A 113 1.28 14.98 -14.40
CA HIS A 113 1.17 14.38 -13.07
C HIS A 113 -0.01 14.94 -12.26
N LYS A 114 -0.29 16.24 -12.35
CA LYS A 114 -1.49 16.84 -11.72
C LYS A 114 -2.79 16.34 -12.34
N ILE A 115 -2.84 16.17 -13.67
CA ILE A 115 -4.00 15.59 -14.36
C ILE A 115 -4.26 14.15 -13.90
N VAL A 116 -3.18 13.35 -13.77
CA VAL A 116 -3.24 11.98 -13.23
C VAL A 116 -3.79 11.97 -11.80
N MET A 117 -3.30 12.84 -10.92
CA MET A 117 -3.80 12.95 -9.55
C MET A 117 -5.30 13.29 -9.49
N VAL A 118 -5.79 14.18 -10.37
CA VAL A 118 -7.22 14.51 -10.45
C VAL A 118 -8.04 13.28 -10.84
N ARG A 119 -7.59 12.53 -11.85
CA ARG A 119 -8.23 11.28 -12.29
C ARG A 119 -8.36 10.29 -11.14
N ASP A 120 -7.26 10.06 -10.42
CA ASP A 120 -7.21 9.07 -9.35
C ASP A 120 -8.14 9.47 -8.18
N ARG A 121 -8.22 10.77 -7.86
CA ARG A 121 -9.17 11.28 -6.86
C ARG A 121 -10.63 11.10 -7.27
N ILE A 122 -10.96 11.32 -8.54
CA ILE A 122 -12.33 11.08 -9.06
C ILE A 122 -12.65 9.58 -8.97
N ARG A 123 -11.71 8.71 -9.34
CA ARG A 123 -11.89 7.25 -9.22
C ARG A 123 -12.12 6.81 -7.76
N VAL A 124 -11.36 7.36 -6.81
CA VAL A 124 -11.58 7.09 -5.37
C VAL A 124 -12.95 7.61 -4.91
N MET A 125 -13.37 8.78 -5.40
CA MET A 125 -14.69 9.33 -5.09
C MET A 125 -15.81 8.41 -5.60
N GLU A 126 -15.70 7.91 -6.82
CA GLU A 126 -16.64 6.95 -7.41
C GLU A 126 -16.73 5.66 -6.58
N GLN A 127 -15.59 5.10 -6.17
CA GLN A 127 -15.55 3.92 -5.30
C GLN A 127 -16.26 4.18 -3.96
N LYS A 128 -16.02 5.34 -3.35
CA LYS A 128 -16.68 5.72 -2.10
C LYS A 128 -18.19 5.80 -2.26
N ILE A 129 -18.68 6.40 -3.35
CA ILE A 129 -20.12 6.49 -3.66
C ILE A 129 -20.71 5.09 -3.84
N ASN A 130 -20.05 4.21 -4.59
CA ASN A 130 -20.50 2.83 -4.80
C ASN A 130 -20.60 2.04 -3.49
N SER A 131 -19.66 2.25 -2.56
CA SER A 131 -19.65 1.59 -1.24
C SER A 131 -20.51 2.28 -0.16
N SER A 132 -21.12 3.43 -0.48
CA SER A 132 -21.88 4.22 0.48
C SER A 132 -23.26 3.62 0.79
N LYS A 133 -23.86 4.07 1.89
CA LYS A 133 -25.25 3.72 2.30
C LYS A 133 -26.31 4.66 1.68
N LEU A 134 -25.95 5.43 0.66
CA LEU A 134 -26.91 6.25 -0.09
C LEU A 134 -27.94 5.35 -0.78
N ASP A 135 -29.14 5.88 -0.97
CA ASP A 135 -30.15 5.21 -1.79
C ASP A 135 -29.73 5.17 -3.27
N ASP A 136 -30.43 4.32 -4.03
CA ASP A 136 -30.05 4.05 -5.41
C ASP A 136 -30.21 5.26 -6.33
N GLN A 137 -31.19 6.15 -6.07
CA GLN A 137 -31.41 7.34 -6.90
C GLN A 137 -30.28 8.35 -6.70
N ASP A 138 -29.91 8.63 -5.45
CA ASP A 138 -28.79 9.51 -5.12
C ASP A 138 -27.47 9.00 -5.69
N LYS A 139 -27.24 7.68 -5.65
CA LYS A 139 -26.06 7.06 -6.27
C LYS A 139 -26.03 7.28 -7.78
N ILE A 140 -27.15 7.07 -8.47
CA ILE A 140 -27.26 7.28 -9.91
C ILE A 140 -26.94 8.73 -10.27
N ASP A 141 -27.50 9.70 -9.55
CA ASP A 141 -27.30 11.12 -9.83
C ASP A 141 -25.84 11.54 -9.65
N LEU A 142 -25.18 11.06 -8.58
CA LEU A 142 -23.76 11.29 -8.34
C LEU A 142 -22.86 10.61 -9.40
N GLN A 143 -23.20 9.38 -9.81
CA GLN A 143 -22.47 8.67 -10.87
C GLN A 143 -22.59 9.39 -12.23
N GLN A 144 -23.75 9.93 -12.56
CA GLN A 144 -23.92 10.77 -13.76
C GLN A 144 -23.06 12.03 -13.68
N TYR A 145 -22.99 12.68 -12.52
CA TYR A 145 -22.14 13.85 -12.34
C TYR A 145 -20.65 13.51 -12.51
N ILE A 146 -20.19 12.39 -11.93
CA ILE A 146 -18.84 11.86 -12.12
C ILE A 146 -18.56 11.60 -13.60
N THR A 147 -19.50 11.00 -14.33
CA THR A 147 -19.35 10.73 -15.76
C THR A 147 -19.20 12.01 -16.58
N ARG A 148 -19.91 13.09 -16.21
CA ARG A 148 -19.74 14.43 -16.81
C ARG A 148 -18.38 15.04 -16.49
N ILE A 149 -17.87 14.86 -15.27
CA ILE A 149 -16.51 15.28 -14.89
C ILE A 149 -15.47 14.54 -15.75
N TYR A 150 -15.59 13.21 -15.90
CA TYR A 150 -14.71 12.47 -16.82
C TYR A 150 -14.79 13.02 -18.25
N GLY A 151 -16.00 13.32 -18.72
CA GLY A 151 -16.25 13.93 -20.03
C GLY A 151 -15.49 15.24 -20.24
N SER A 152 -15.51 16.16 -19.27
CA SER A 152 -14.82 17.46 -19.38
C SER A 152 -13.29 17.35 -19.39
N LEU A 153 -12.76 16.25 -18.85
CA LEU A 153 -11.31 15.98 -18.82
C LEU A 153 -10.80 15.25 -20.07
N THR A 154 -11.68 14.78 -20.96
CA THR A 154 -11.28 14.05 -22.19
C THR A 154 -10.37 14.85 -23.11
N THR A 155 -10.40 16.18 -23.06
CA THR A 155 -9.46 17.05 -23.81
C THR A 155 -7.99 16.73 -23.48
N PHE A 156 -7.69 16.27 -22.26
CA PHE A 156 -6.34 15.91 -21.85
C PHE A 156 -5.91 14.50 -22.27
N ASN A 157 -6.78 13.71 -22.91
CA ASN A 157 -6.45 12.35 -23.35
C ASN A 157 -5.25 12.29 -24.31
N VAL A 158 -4.96 13.39 -25.00
CA VAL A 158 -3.80 13.52 -25.90
C VAL A 158 -2.45 13.37 -25.19
N LEU A 159 -2.43 13.53 -23.86
CA LEU A 159 -1.24 13.42 -23.03
C LEU A 159 -0.96 11.98 -22.60
N PHE A 160 -1.96 11.08 -22.63
CA PHE A 160 -1.78 9.71 -22.19
C PHE A 160 -1.16 8.84 -23.28
N LYS A 161 -0.15 8.03 -22.92
CA LYS A 161 0.42 7.04 -23.83
C LYS A 161 -0.54 5.87 -24.12
N ASN A 162 -1.22 5.40 -23.07
CA ASN A 162 -2.09 4.22 -23.13
C ASN A 162 -3.57 4.63 -23.10
N LYS A 163 -4.38 4.06 -24.01
CA LYS A 163 -5.84 4.32 -24.06
C LYS A 163 -6.58 3.86 -22.80
N SER A 164 -6.14 2.77 -22.18
CA SER A 164 -6.75 2.25 -20.94
C SER A 164 -6.65 3.21 -19.75
N GLN A 165 -5.74 4.19 -19.83
CA GLN A 165 -5.47 5.17 -18.77
C GLN A 165 -6.22 6.50 -19.02
N GLN A 166 -6.88 6.65 -20.17
CA GLN A 166 -7.58 7.87 -20.58
C GLN A 166 -8.89 8.08 -19.81
N PHE A 167 -9.34 9.34 -19.76
CA PHE A 167 -10.67 9.68 -19.27
C PHE A 167 -11.74 9.20 -20.28
N VAL A 168 -12.83 8.62 -19.77
CA VAL A 168 -13.97 8.16 -20.57
C VAL A 168 -15.26 8.78 -20.02
N GLY A 169 -15.91 9.62 -20.83
CA GLY A 169 -17.21 10.22 -20.50
C GLY A 169 -18.32 9.75 -21.44
N ASP A 170 -19.54 10.27 -21.23
CA ASP A 170 -20.75 9.87 -21.98
C ASP A 170 -20.63 10.04 -23.50
N SER A 171 -19.97 11.12 -23.95
CA SER A 171 -19.79 11.41 -25.38
C SER A 171 -18.97 10.36 -26.13
N SER A 172 -18.16 9.58 -25.43
CA SER A 172 -17.35 8.51 -26.04
C SER A 172 -18.09 7.17 -26.17
N LYS A 173 -19.25 7.01 -25.52
CA LYS A 173 -20.08 5.79 -25.66
C LYS A 173 -21.06 5.85 -26.83
N ASN A 174 -21.33 7.05 -27.36
CA ASN A 174 -22.32 7.29 -28.42
C ASN A 174 -21.70 7.53 -29.80
N LYS A 175 -20.45 7.09 -30.03
CA LYS A 175 -19.73 7.26 -31.29
C LYS A 175 -19.06 5.96 -31.71
#